data_AF-A0AB34YCK2-F1
#
_entry.id   AF-A0AB34YCK2-F1
#
_cell.length_a   1.000
_cell.length_b   1.000
_cell.length_c   1.000
_cell.angle_alpha   90.00
_cell.angle_beta   90.00
_cell.angle_gamma   90.00
#
_symmetry.space_group_name_H-M   'P 1'
#
loop_
_entity.id
_entity.type
_entity.pdbx_description
1 polymer ?
#
loop_
_entity_poly.entity_id
_entity_poly.type
_entity_poly.pdbx_seq_one_letter_code
_entity_poly.pdbx_strand_id
1 'polypeptide(L)'
;MSRSRGEPPKSLINKDYPFQVVLHLTDWHRTNLVQMLNDRERLGGYRLWGGAQHNLTEFSIARFNTREGQNEFIRLYGGKPHDPADKSSKPWETYFEK
;
A
#
# COMPACT_ATOMS: atom_id res chain seq x y z
N MET A 1 10.02 -5.21 -30.58
CA MET A 1 10.66 -4.76 -29.33
C MET A 1 9.61 -4.71 -28.24
N SER A 2 9.40 -5.82 -27.52
CA SER A 2 8.57 -5.84 -26.32
C SER A 2 9.26 -5.02 -25.26
N ARG A 3 8.79 -3.79 -25.04
CA ARG A 3 9.14 -3.04 -23.85
C ARG A 3 8.48 -3.77 -22.69
N SER A 4 9.21 -4.69 -22.05
CA SER A 4 8.97 -4.99 -20.65
C SER A 4 8.98 -3.63 -19.96
N ARG A 5 7.80 -3.08 -19.69
CA ARG A 5 7.64 -1.92 -18.83
C ARG A 5 8.12 -2.44 -17.48
N GLY A 6 9.42 -2.31 -17.24
CA GLY A 6 10.05 -2.71 -15.98
C GLY A 6 9.14 -2.23 -14.87
N GLU A 7 8.88 -3.13 -13.91
CA GLU A 7 8.03 -2.81 -12.79
C GLU A 7 8.39 -1.40 -12.30
N PRO A 8 7.41 -0.48 -12.26
CA PRO A 8 7.69 0.89 -11.89
C PRO A 8 8.50 0.87 -10.59
N PRO A 9 9.52 1.73 -10.44
CA PRO A 9 10.35 1.75 -9.25
C PRO A 9 9.44 1.71 -8.03
N LYS A 10 9.82 0.96 -7.00
CA LYS A 10 9.03 0.86 -5.77
C LYS A 10 8.69 2.25 -5.21
N SER A 11 9.55 3.24 -5.40
CA SER A 11 9.34 4.67 -5.07
C SER A 11 8.37 5.43 -6.00
N LEU A 12 8.11 4.92 -7.20
CA LEU A 12 7.24 5.49 -8.23
C LEU A 12 5.83 4.92 -8.07
N ILE A 13 5.21 5.25 -6.94
CA ILE A 13 3.84 4.83 -6.68
C ILE A 13 2.89 5.65 -7.55
N ASN A 14 1.90 4.98 -8.13
CA ASN A 14 1.13 5.47 -9.27
C ASN A 14 0.47 6.84 -9.01
N LYS A 15 0.74 7.82 -9.90
CA LYS A 15 0.13 9.16 -9.90
C LYS A 15 -1.39 9.14 -10.01
N ASP A 16 -1.96 8.08 -10.59
CA ASP A 16 -3.41 7.92 -10.71
C ASP A 16 -4.11 7.68 -9.36
N TYR A 17 -3.35 7.35 -8.31
CA TYR A 17 -3.88 7.10 -6.96
C TYR A 17 -3.26 8.08 -5.97
N PRO A 18 -3.92 9.21 -5.68
CA PRO A 18 -3.37 10.26 -4.82
C PRO A 18 -3.31 9.86 -3.33
N PHE A 19 -4.01 8.80 -2.93
CA PHE A 19 -4.08 8.34 -1.54
C PHE A 19 -3.57 6.91 -1.44
N GLN A 20 -2.49 6.70 -0.68
CA GLN A 20 -1.83 5.41 -0.60
C GLN A 20 -1.46 5.10 0.85
N VAL A 21 -1.45 3.81 1.19
CA VAL A 21 -1.09 3.32 2.52
C VAL A 21 -0.09 2.20 2.35
N VAL A 22 1.05 2.33 3.01
CA VAL A 22 1.99 1.23 3.16
C VAL A 22 1.53 0.41 4.35
N LEU A 23 1.24 -0.85 4.09
CA LEU A 23 0.76 -1.81 5.07
C LEU A 23 1.87 -2.80 5.38
N HIS A 24 2.18 -2.96 6.67
CA HIS A 24 2.99 -4.07 7.16
C HIS A 24 2.09 -5.31 7.32
N LEU A 25 2.35 -6.34 6.51
CA LEU A 25 1.61 -7.59 6.50
C LEU A 25 2.02 -8.48 7.67
N THR A 26 1.37 -8.27 8.81
CA THR A 26 1.46 -9.18 9.97
C THR A 26 0.61 -10.44 9.78
N ASP A 27 0.75 -11.42 10.68
CA ASP A 27 -0.07 -12.64 10.65
C ASP A 27 -1.58 -12.36 10.75
N TRP A 28 -1.97 -11.27 11.42
CA TRP A 28 -3.36 -10.83 11.44
C TRP A 28 -3.85 -10.48 10.03
N HIS A 29 -3.06 -9.76 9.24
CA HIS A 29 -3.42 -9.38 7.87
C HIS A 29 -3.49 -10.59 6.94
N ARG A 30 -2.56 -11.53 7.09
CA ARG A 30 -2.58 -12.79 6.32
C ARG A 30 -3.85 -13.59 6.61
N THR A 31 -4.26 -13.67 7.87
CA THR A 31 -5.46 -14.39 8.30
C THR A 31 -6.75 -13.68 7.86
N ASN A 32 -6.75 -12.35 7.84
CA ASN A 32 -7.92 -11.52 7.53
C ASN A 32 -7.92 -10.95 6.10
N LEU A 33 -7.08 -11.49 5.20
CA LEU A 33 -6.96 -10.98 3.84
C LEU A 33 -8.30 -11.00 3.08
N VAL A 34 -9.09 -12.07 3.25
CA VAL A 34 -10.42 -12.19 2.62
C VAL A 34 -11.35 -11.09 3.12
N GLN A 35 -11.34 -10.78 4.42
CA GLN A 35 -12.14 -9.71 4.97
C GLN A 35 -11.73 -8.36 4.37
N MET A 36 -10.43 -8.08 4.31
CA MET A 36 -9.93 -6.85 3.69
C MET A 36 -10.38 -6.74 2.23
N LEU A 37 -10.29 -7.81 1.44
CA LEU A 37 -10.74 -7.81 0.05
C LEU A 37 -12.26 -7.56 -0.08
N ASN A 38 -13.06 -8.04 0.86
CA ASN A 38 -14.51 -7.79 0.90
C ASN A 38 -14.86 -6.35 1.33
N ASP A 39 -14.11 -5.79 2.28
CA ASP A 39 -14.26 -4.41 2.76
C ASP A 39 -13.86 -3.37 1.69
N ARG A 40 -13.28 -3.82 0.57
CA ARG A 40 -12.85 -2.96 -0.54
C ARG A 40 -13.92 -2.01 -1.04
N GLU A 41 -15.13 -2.50 -1.31
CA GLU A 41 -16.21 -1.65 -1.83
C GLU A 41 -16.67 -0.63 -0.78
N ARG A 42 -16.76 -1.06 0.48
CA ARG A 42 -17.09 -0.20 1.62
C ARG A 42 -16.10 0.94 1.80
N LEU A 43 -14.81 0.67 1.57
CA LEU A 43 -13.71 1.62 1.72
C LEU A 43 -13.35 2.37 0.42
N GLY A 44 -14.30 2.52 -0.51
CA GLY A 44 -14.12 3.34 -1.71
C GLY A 44 -13.37 2.67 -2.86
N GLY A 45 -13.33 1.33 -2.89
CA GLY A 45 -12.86 0.54 -4.03
C GLY A 45 -11.35 0.32 -4.10
N TYR A 46 -10.63 0.47 -2.98
CA TYR A 46 -9.17 0.47 -2.93
C TYR A 46 -8.50 -0.78 -3.51
N ARG A 47 -7.33 -0.64 -4.14
CA ARG A 47 -6.59 -1.79 -4.69
C ARG A 47 -5.38 -2.11 -3.81
N LEU A 48 -5.22 -3.37 -3.43
CA LEU A 48 -3.95 -3.88 -2.93
C LEU A 48 -3.00 -4.03 -4.11
N TRP A 49 -1.83 -3.41 -4.02
CA TRP A 49 -0.81 -3.38 -5.04
C TRP A 49 0.51 -3.92 -4.49
N GLY A 50 0.93 -5.05 -5.07
CA GLY A 50 2.26 -5.63 -4.91
C GLY A 50 2.59 -6.07 -3.48
N GLY A 51 3.25 -7.22 -3.35
CA GLY A 51 3.96 -7.57 -2.13
C GLY A 51 5.43 -7.21 -2.29
N ALA A 52 6.04 -6.62 -1.27
CA ALA A 52 7.49 -6.58 -1.17
C ALA A 52 7.93 -7.13 0.18
N GLN A 53 9.10 -7.75 0.20
CA GLN A 53 9.71 -8.24 1.43
C GLN A 53 10.97 -7.43 1.71
N HIS A 54 11.10 -6.93 2.92
CA HIS A 54 12.29 -6.23 3.41
C HIS A 54 12.61 -6.73 4.81
N ASN A 55 13.84 -7.20 5.03
CA ASN A 55 14.29 -7.76 6.33
C ASN A 55 13.30 -8.78 6.93
N LEU A 56 12.88 -9.78 6.14
CA LEU A 56 11.86 -10.81 6.47
C LEU A 56 10.44 -10.29 6.71
N THR A 57 10.24 -8.98 6.63
CA THR A 57 8.95 -8.33 6.83
C THR A 57 8.25 -8.15 5.50
N GLU A 58 6.99 -8.56 5.42
CA GLU A 58 6.19 -8.37 4.21
C GLU A 58 5.41 -7.06 4.27
N PHE A 59 5.34 -6.39 3.13
CA PHE A 59 4.65 -5.13 2.99
C PHE A 59 3.80 -5.14 1.72
N SER A 60 2.67 -4.42 1.76
CA SER A 60 1.79 -4.21 0.61
C SER A 60 1.36 -2.75 0.55
N ILE A 61 1.07 -2.25 -0.64
CA ILE A 61 0.54 -0.90 -0.80
C ILE A 61 -0.96 -1.00 -1.05
N ALA A 62 -1.78 -0.37 -0.21
CA ALA A 62 -3.18 -0.14 -0.49
C ALA A 62 -3.36 1.22 -1.18
N ARG A 63 -4.04 1.24 -2.32
CA ARG A 63 -4.26 2.44 -3.15
C ARG A 63 -5.73 2.83 -3.14
N PHE A 64 -6.02 4.08 -2.79
CA PHE A 64 -7.37 4.61 -2.62
C PHE A 64 -7.62 5.76 -3.61
N ASN A 65 -8.88 5.90 -4.01
CA ASN A 65 -9.33 7.05 -4.80
C ASN A 65 -9.76 8.23 -3.91
N THR A 66 -10.07 7.95 -2.64
CA THR A 66 -10.65 8.89 -1.68
C THR A 66 -9.83 8.93 -0.40
N ARG A 67 -9.70 10.11 0.21
CA ARG A 67 -9.02 10.29 1.51
C ARG A 67 -9.80 9.61 2.63
N GLU A 68 -11.12 9.58 2.54
CA GLU A 68 -12.03 8.96 3.51
C GLU A 68 -11.75 7.46 3.62
N GLY A 69 -11.74 6.76 2.48
CA GLY A 69 -11.39 5.33 2.42
C GLY A 69 -9.97 5.04 2.94
N GLN A 70 -9.00 5.90 2.63
CA GLN A 70 -7.64 5.80 3.18
C GLN A 70 -7.63 5.89 4.71
N ASN A 71 -8.29 6.90 5.27
CA ASN A 71 -8.34 7.13 6.71
C ASN A 71 -9.07 6.00 7.44
N GLU A 72 -10.18 5.52 6.90
CA GLU A 72 -10.92 4.42 7.48
C GLU A 72 -10.12 3.11 7.41
N PHE A 73 -9.44 2.84 6.29
CA PHE A 73 -8.53 1.70 6.19
C PHE A 73 -7.43 1.75 7.23
N ILE A 74 -6.76 2.89 7.41
CA ILE A 74 -5.72 3.07 8.43
C ILE A 74 -6.30 2.83 9.83
N ARG A 75 -7.53 3.26 10.08
CA ARG A 75 -8.19 3.04 11.37
C ARG A 75 -8.50 1.57 11.63
N LEU A 76 -8.88 0.81 10.60
CA LEU A 76 -9.29 -0.59 10.73
C LEU A 76 -8.11 -1.55 10.74
N TYR A 77 -7.13 -1.33 9.86
CA TYR A 77 -6.03 -2.27 9.60
C TYR A 77 -4.65 -1.67 9.87
N GLY A 78 -4.56 -0.37 10.20
CA GLY A 78 -3.30 0.30 10.39
C GLY A 78 -2.58 0.62 9.08
N GLY A 79 -1.26 0.74 9.17
CA GLY A 79 -0.41 1.20 8.07
C GLY A 79 -0.07 2.68 8.17
N LYS A 80 0.75 3.16 7.24
CA LYS A 80 1.19 4.56 7.17
C LYS A 80 0.78 5.17 5.84
N PRO A 81 0.26 6.41 5.82
CA PRO A 81 0.03 7.11 4.58
C PRO A 81 1.37 7.29 3.86
N HIS A 82 1.36 7.08 2.56
CA HIS A 82 2.49 7.38 1.69
C HIS A 82 2.05 8.43 0.68
N ASP A 83 2.87 9.48 0.56
CA ASP A 83 2.69 10.52 -0.43
C ASP A 83 3.65 10.24 -1.60
N PRO A 84 3.15 9.92 -2.80
CA PRO A 84 4.01 9.71 -3.97
C PRO A 84 4.77 10.97 -4.42
N ALA A 85 4.40 12.16 -3.91
CA ALA A 85 5.15 13.40 -4.09
C ALA A 85 6.25 13.60 -3.02
N ASP A 86 6.30 12.75 -1.99
CA ASP A 86 7.39 12.76 -1.02
C ASP A 86 8.69 12.37 -1.73
N LYS A 87 9.55 13.36 -1.94
CA LYS A 87 10.87 13.20 -2.56
C LYS A 87 11.89 12.56 -1.62
N SER A 88 11.48 12.18 -0.41
CA SER A 88 12.25 11.30 0.45
C SER A 88 12.62 10.05 -0.35
N SER A 89 13.89 9.96 -0.76
CA SER A 89 14.46 8.79 -1.45
C SER A 89 14.42 7.50 -0.61
N LYS A 90 13.74 7.50 0.54
CA LYS A 90 13.61 6.33 1.40
C LYS A 90 12.60 5.35 0.78
N PRO A 91 13.00 4.10 0.53
CA PRO A 91 12.08 3.06 0.10
C PRO A 91 10.90 2.99 1.08
N TRP A 92 9.67 2.85 0.59
CA TRP A 92 8.50 2.75 1.47
C TRP A 92 8.56 1.55 2.43
N GLU A 93 9.36 0.54 2.09
CA GLU A 93 9.69 -0.61 2.95
C GLU A 93 10.37 -0.21 4.27
N THR A 94 11.03 0.96 4.32
CA THR A 94 11.72 1.47 5.52
C THR A 94 10.81 2.32 6.41
N TYR A 95 9.53 2.48 6.07
CA TYR A 95 8.62 3.39 6.80
C TYR A 95 8.32 2.93 8.23
N PHE A 96 8.58 1.65 8.54
CA PHE A 96 8.34 1.04 9.85
C PHE A 96 9.64 0.71 10.59
N GLU A 97 10.79 1.04 10.03
CA GLU A 97 12.07 0.95 10.74
C GLU A 97 12.14 2.07 11.79
N LYS A 98 12.56 1.70 13.01
CA LYS A 98 12.66 2.60 14.17
C LYS A 98 13.96 3.41 14.15
#